data_AF-A0A924KNN2-F1
#
_entry.id   AF-A0A924KNN2-F1
#
_cell.length_a   1.000
_cell.length_b   1.000
_cell.length_c   1.000
_cell.angle_alpha   90.00
_cell.angle_beta   90.00
_cell.angle_gamma   90.00
#
_symmetry.space_group_name_H-M   'P 1'
#
loop_
_entity.id
_entity.type
_entity.pdbx_description
1 polymer ?
#
loop_
_entity_poly.entity_id
_entity_poly.type
_entity_poly.pdbx_seq_one_letter_code
_entity_poly.pdbx_strand_id
1 'polypeptide(L)'
;MIRKIYAQGWWVLAGLLFSGAVMTGFFLAKEFEHAFMPVVTDVTVTRSVVTPEAIFIWGTFTKDRECKFMDRIATSRGVILDLEFLDAGKNKSSNRSVGPQVFGPWRISPPMLPLSITTRHQCHQFWQTSTKNLVDYQP
;
A
#
# COMPACT_ATOMS: atom_id res chain seq x y z
N MET A 1 -14.55 41.35 -38.18
CA MET A 1 -15.10 40.10 -37.59
C MET A 1 -14.03 39.10 -37.14
N ILE A 2 -12.82 39.10 -37.74
CA ILE A 2 -11.72 38.14 -37.46
C ILE A 2 -11.10 38.26 -36.05
N ARG A 3 -11.07 39.45 -35.43
CA ARG A 3 -10.46 39.65 -34.09
C ARG A 3 -11.15 38.93 -32.93
N LYS A 4 -12.45 38.61 -33.03
CA LYS A 4 -13.17 37.90 -31.95
C LYS A 4 -12.79 36.42 -31.84
N ILE A 5 -12.36 35.80 -32.94
CA ILE A 5 -11.99 34.37 -32.97
C ILE A 5 -10.68 34.13 -32.22
N TYR A 6 -9.71 35.06 -32.33
CA TYR A 6 -8.42 34.94 -31.64
C TYR A 6 -8.55 35.03 -30.11
N ALA A 7 -9.42 35.89 -29.58
CA ALA A 7 -9.62 36.04 -28.14
C ALA A 7 -10.19 34.76 -27.50
N GLN A 8 -11.02 34.01 -28.22
CA GLN A 8 -11.62 32.78 -27.72
C GLN A 8 -10.64 31.61 -27.68
N GLY A 9 -9.64 31.58 -28.58
CA GLY A 9 -8.60 30.54 -28.58
C GLY A 9 -7.68 30.59 -27.36
N TRP A 10 -7.34 31.78 -26.86
CA TRP A 10 -6.45 31.94 -25.70
C TRP A 10 -7.05 31.39 -24.39
N TRP A 11 -8.34 31.61 -24.15
CA TRP A 11 -9.02 31.07 -22.97
C TRP A 11 -9.09 29.54 -23.01
N VAL A 12 -9.30 28.96 -24.18
CA VAL A 12 -9.29 27.49 -24.36
C VAL A 12 -7.90 26.93 -24.07
N LEU A 13 -6.83 27.53 -24.63
CA LEU A 13 -5.46 27.09 -24.36
C LEU A 13 -5.08 27.23 -22.88
N ALA A 14 -5.40 28.36 -22.26
CA ALA A 14 -5.15 28.58 -20.84
C ALA A 14 -5.91 27.56 -19.96
N GLY A 15 -7.18 27.28 -20.30
CA GLY A 15 -7.97 26.27 -19.60
C GLY A 15 -7.40 24.85 -19.75
N LEU A 16 -6.92 24.49 -20.94
CA LEU A 16 -6.27 23.19 -21.17
C LEU A 16 -4.95 23.07 -20.41
N LEU A 17 -4.12 24.12 -20.42
CA LEU A 17 -2.86 24.13 -19.67
C LEU A 17 -3.08 24.05 -18.16
N PHE A 18 -4.05 24.80 -17.64
CA PHE A 18 -4.40 24.76 -16.23
C PHE A 18 -4.90 23.37 -15.82
N SER A 19 -5.82 22.80 -16.60
CA SER A 19 -6.35 21.45 -16.34
C SER A 19 -5.24 20.40 -16.40
N GLY A 20 -4.33 20.51 -17.38
CA GLY A 20 -3.16 19.65 -17.49
C GLY A 20 -2.21 19.77 -16.29
N ALA A 21 -1.96 20.99 -15.81
CA ALA A 21 -1.13 21.23 -14.63
C ALA A 21 -1.75 20.63 -13.36
N VAL A 22 -3.06 20.80 -13.16
CA VAL A 22 -3.79 20.22 -12.02
C VAL A 22 -3.75 18.70 -12.06
N MET A 23 -4.02 18.09 -13.22
CA MET A 23 -3.93 16.63 -13.37
C MET A 23 -2.52 16.12 -13.08
N THR A 24 -1.51 16.78 -13.64
CA THR A 24 -0.10 16.41 -13.42
C THR A 24 0.28 16.51 -11.93
N GLY A 25 -0.10 17.60 -11.27
CA GLY A 25 0.12 17.80 -9.84
C GLY A 25 -0.54 16.71 -8.99
N PHE A 26 -1.75 16.30 -9.33
CA PHE A 26 -2.46 15.22 -8.64
C PHE A 26 -1.73 13.88 -8.75
N PHE A 27 -1.27 13.50 -9.94
CA PHE A 27 -0.51 12.25 -10.13
C PHE A 27 0.84 12.29 -9.44
N LEU A 28 1.55 13.42 -9.51
CA LEU A 28 2.83 13.58 -8.81
C LEU A 28 2.65 13.49 -7.29
N ALA A 29 1.65 14.18 -6.73
CA ALA A 29 1.38 14.14 -5.29
C ALA A 29 1.16 12.71 -4.78
N LYS A 30 0.43 11.88 -5.54
CA LYS A 30 0.23 10.48 -5.22
C LYS A 30 1.56 9.72 -5.13
N GLU A 31 2.39 9.78 -6.17
CA GLU A 31 3.68 9.06 -6.19
C GLU A 31 4.64 9.54 -5.09
N PHE A 32 4.67 10.85 -4.83
CA PHE A 32 5.45 11.43 -3.73
C PHE A 32 4.98 10.92 -2.37
N GLU A 33 3.67 10.83 -2.13
CA GLU A 33 3.16 10.29 -0.87
C GLU A 33 3.61 8.85 -0.62
N HIS A 34 3.56 7.99 -1.63
CA HIS A 34 3.99 6.60 -1.48
C HIS A 34 5.48 6.48 -1.12
N ALA A 35 6.33 7.31 -1.71
CA ALA A 35 7.78 7.24 -1.52
C ALA A 35 8.24 7.88 -0.20
N PHE A 36 7.66 9.02 0.19
CA PHE A 36 8.15 9.83 1.31
C PHE A 36 7.28 9.73 2.58
N MET A 37 6.07 9.20 2.49
CA MET A 37 5.14 9.13 3.63
C MET A 37 4.53 7.73 3.79
N PRO A 38 5.37 6.70 4.04
CA PRO A 38 4.90 5.33 4.25
C PRO A 38 3.93 5.27 5.44
N VAL A 39 2.93 4.40 5.34
CA VAL A 39 1.93 4.21 6.42
C VAL A 39 2.45 3.23 7.47
N VAL A 40 3.29 2.29 7.03
CA VAL A 40 3.85 1.23 7.87
C VAL A 40 5.36 1.22 7.70
N THR A 41 6.07 1.21 8.82
CA THR A 41 7.53 1.22 8.93
C THR A 41 7.98 0.15 9.92
N ASP A 42 9.30 -0.06 10.02
CA ASP A 42 9.94 -0.96 11.00
C ASP A 42 9.37 -2.39 11.02
N VAL A 43 9.03 -2.91 9.84
CA VAL A 43 8.50 -4.27 9.73
C VAL A 43 9.60 -5.27 10.04
N THR A 44 9.44 -5.97 11.16
CA THR A 44 10.39 -6.97 11.64
C THR A 44 9.67 -8.29 11.84
N VAL A 45 10.13 -9.35 11.18
CA VAL A 45 9.64 -10.71 11.45
C VAL A 45 10.37 -11.24 12.67
N THR A 46 9.63 -11.50 13.75
CA THR A 46 10.19 -12.00 15.01
C THR A 46 10.25 -13.52 15.06
N ARG A 47 9.35 -14.19 14.31
CA ARG A 47 9.30 -15.64 14.24
C ARG A 47 8.71 -16.07 12.91
N SER A 48 9.22 -17.18 12.39
CA SER A 48 8.64 -17.88 11.25
C SER A 48 8.70 -19.39 11.46
N VAL A 49 7.70 -20.10 10.97
CA VAL A 49 7.65 -21.56 10.94
C VAL A 49 7.25 -21.99 9.55
N VAL A 50 8.08 -22.79 8.89
CA VAL A 50 7.79 -23.34 7.57
C VAL A 50 7.32 -24.78 7.74
N THR A 51 6.16 -25.11 7.18
CA THR A 51 5.64 -26.46 7.06
C THR A 51 5.53 -26.84 5.58
N PRO A 52 5.32 -28.13 5.24
CA PRO A 52 5.10 -28.53 3.85
C PRO A 52 3.90 -27.83 3.19
N GLU A 53 2.93 -27.39 3.97
CA GLU A 53 1.68 -26.80 3.50
C GLU A 53 1.69 -25.27 3.50
N ALA A 54 2.45 -24.62 4.38
CA ALA A 54 2.40 -23.17 4.53
C ALA A 54 3.62 -22.58 5.25
N ILE A 55 3.80 -21.26 5.12
CA ILE A 55 4.70 -20.46 5.96
C ILE A 55 3.84 -19.70 6.97
N PHE A 56 4.18 -19.82 8.25
CA PHE A 56 3.57 -19.05 9.33
C PHE A 56 4.55 -17.97 9.77
N ILE A 57 4.09 -16.72 9.83
CA ILE A 57 4.93 -15.59 10.28
C ILE A 57 4.29 -14.80 11.41
N TRP A 58 5.16 -14.27 12.27
CA TRP A 58 4.85 -13.34 13.34
C TRP A 58 5.86 -12.19 13.29
N GLY A 59 5.46 -11.04 13.79
CA GLY A 59 6.37 -9.92 13.84
C GLY A 59 5.77 -8.67 14.44
N THR A 60 6.49 -7.58 14.23
CA THR A 60 6.11 -6.24 14.63
C THR A 60 6.18 -5.29 13.44
N PHE A 61 5.39 -4.23 13.50
CA PHE A 61 5.51 -3.08 12.60
C PHE A 61 5.06 -1.83 13.33
N THR A 62 5.50 -0.66 12.86
CA THR A 62 4.99 0.62 13.34
C THR A 62 3.99 1.15 12.32
N LYS A 63 2.80 1.55 12.77
CA LYS A 63 1.83 2.29 11.94
C LYS A 63 2.02 3.77 12.21
N ASP A 64 2.58 4.52 11.26
CA ASP A 64 2.93 5.93 11.47
C ASP A 64 1.77 6.89 11.19
N ARG A 65 0.76 6.43 10.46
CA ARG A 65 -0.34 7.29 9.98
C ARG A 65 -1.71 6.66 10.22
N GLU A 66 -2.70 7.50 10.50
CA GLU A 66 -4.09 7.07 10.74
C GLU A 66 -4.85 6.74 9.45
N CYS A 67 -4.25 5.90 8.59
CA CYS A 67 -4.90 5.45 7.37
C CYS A 67 -5.71 4.17 7.64
N LYS A 68 -6.82 4.01 6.91
CA LYS A 68 -7.64 2.80 6.99
C LYS A 68 -6.88 1.62 6.38
N PHE A 69 -6.75 0.53 7.12
CA PHE A 69 -6.22 -0.72 6.59
C PHE A 69 -7.20 -1.32 5.58
N MET A 70 -6.72 -1.67 4.39
CA MET A 70 -7.55 -2.29 3.35
C MET A 70 -7.28 -3.79 3.29
N ASP A 71 -6.05 -4.18 2.95
CA ASP A 71 -5.64 -5.58 2.88
C ASP A 71 -4.10 -5.74 2.86
N ARG A 72 -3.67 -7.00 2.81
CA ARG A 72 -2.29 -7.39 2.50
C ARG A 72 -2.30 -8.42 1.39
N ILE A 73 -1.28 -8.35 0.56
CA ILE A 73 -1.05 -9.29 -0.53
C ILE A 73 0.35 -9.88 -0.35
N ALA A 74 0.42 -11.20 -0.22
CA ALA A 74 1.66 -11.94 -0.26
C ALA A 74 1.99 -12.31 -1.71
N THR A 75 3.23 -12.07 -2.15
CA THR A 75 3.70 -12.49 -3.47
C THR A 75 5.07 -13.15 -3.39
N SER A 76 5.32 -14.12 -4.28
CA SER A 76 6.64 -14.73 -4.48
C SER A 76 6.90 -14.88 -5.97
N ARG A 77 8.04 -14.34 -6.45
CA ARG A 77 8.45 -14.42 -7.88
C ARG A 77 7.35 -14.02 -8.87
N GLY A 78 6.50 -13.05 -8.50
CA GLY A 78 5.38 -12.57 -9.31
C GLY A 78 4.06 -13.36 -9.15
N VAL A 79 4.05 -14.46 -8.40
CA VAL A 79 2.84 -15.23 -8.08
C VAL A 79 2.19 -14.67 -6.80
N ILE A 80 0.87 -14.49 -6.83
CA ILE A 80 0.07 -14.11 -5.64
C ILE A 80 -0.16 -15.36 -4.79
N LEU A 81 0.14 -15.27 -3.50
CA LEU A 81 -0.05 -16.34 -2.52
C LEU A 81 -1.30 -16.08 -1.69
N ASP A 82 -1.91 -17.15 -1.18
CA ASP A 82 -2.98 -17.06 -0.20
C ASP A 82 -2.39 -16.60 1.14
N LEU A 83 -3.01 -15.60 1.77
CA LEU A 83 -2.58 -14.99 3.03
C LEU A 83 -3.76 -14.94 3.99
N GLU A 84 -3.68 -15.74 5.04
CA GLU A 84 -4.73 -15.89 6.04
C GLU A 84 -4.26 -15.33 7.40
N PHE A 85 -5.08 -14.45 7.99
CA PHE A 85 -4.85 -13.85 9.30
C PHE A 85 -5.42 -14.74 10.40
N LEU A 86 -4.58 -15.54 11.07
CA LEU A 86 -5.02 -16.41 12.15
C LEU A 86 -5.18 -15.67 13.49
N ASP A 87 -4.61 -14.47 13.61
CA ASP A 87 -4.75 -13.56 14.75
C ASP A 87 -6.02 -12.70 14.71
N ALA A 88 -6.64 -12.59 13.54
CA ALA A 88 -7.89 -11.89 13.39
C ALA A 88 -9.02 -12.80 13.91
N GLY A 89 -9.49 -12.54 15.14
CA GLY A 89 -10.84 -12.98 15.55
C GLY A 89 -11.92 -12.46 14.57
N LYS A 90 -13.22 -12.62 14.88
CA LYS A 90 -14.34 -12.21 13.99
C LYS A 90 -14.27 -10.77 13.43
N ASN A 91 -13.44 -9.89 14.00
CA ASN A 91 -13.12 -8.56 13.47
C ASN A 91 -11.95 -8.60 12.47
N LYS A 92 -12.25 -8.98 11.23
CA LYS A 92 -11.29 -9.14 10.11
C LYS A 92 -10.61 -7.86 9.60
N SER A 93 -10.93 -6.68 10.14
CA SER A 93 -10.33 -5.41 9.70
C SER A 93 -10.63 -4.30 10.72
N SER A 94 -10.12 -4.42 11.94
CA SER A 94 -10.10 -3.26 12.83
C SER A 94 -8.99 -2.33 12.36
N ASN A 95 -9.35 -1.09 12.04
CA ASN A 95 -8.37 -0.04 11.81
C ASN A 95 -7.55 0.11 13.10
N ARG A 96 -6.33 -0.46 13.13
CA ARG A 96 -5.45 -0.41 14.31
C ARG A 96 -5.03 1.04 14.55
N SER A 97 -4.85 1.42 15.82
CA SER A 97 -4.33 2.75 16.18
C SER A 97 -2.91 2.95 15.63
N VAL A 98 -2.53 4.22 15.47
CA VAL A 98 -1.14 4.63 15.18
C VAL A 98 -0.22 4.14 16.31
N GLY A 99 1.01 3.76 15.96
CA GLY A 99 2.05 3.30 16.87
C GLY A 99 2.52 1.87 16.60
N PRO A 100 3.34 1.30 17.52
CA PRO A 100 3.84 -0.06 17.42
C PRO A 100 2.71 -1.10 17.48
N GLN A 101 2.77 -2.09 16.61
CA GLN A 101 1.78 -3.14 16.45
C GLN A 101 2.46 -4.51 16.32
N VAL A 102 1.88 -5.52 16.95
CA VAL A 102 2.29 -6.92 16.76
C VAL A 102 1.37 -7.56 15.71
N PHE A 103 1.90 -8.48 14.93
CA PHE A 103 1.12 -9.28 14.00
C PHE A 103 1.45 -10.76 14.06
N GLY A 104 0.50 -11.55 13.59
CA GLY A 104 0.65 -12.98 13.43
C GLY A 104 -0.05 -13.77 14.53
N PRO A 105 -0.37 -15.05 14.27
CA PRO A 105 0.13 -15.82 13.14
C PRO A 105 -0.53 -15.44 11.82
N TRP A 106 0.25 -15.21 10.78
CA TRP A 106 -0.24 -15.17 9.41
C TRP A 106 0.21 -16.40 8.67
N ARG A 107 -0.74 -17.09 8.04
CA ARG A 107 -0.49 -18.30 7.25
C ARG A 107 -0.42 -17.92 5.78
N ILE A 108 0.66 -18.33 5.11
CA ILE A 108 0.91 -18.07 3.70
C ILE A 108 1.01 -19.40 2.97
N SER A 109 0.18 -19.60 1.94
CA SER A 109 0.10 -20.86 1.20
C SER A 109 0.09 -20.61 -0.31
N PRO A 110 0.81 -21.42 -1.11
CA PRO A 110 1.76 -22.47 -0.70
C PRO A 110 3.09 -21.87 -0.18
N PRO A 111 3.96 -22.67 0.47
CA PRO A 111 5.20 -22.17 1.06
C PRO A 111 6.25 -21.86 -0.02
N MET A 112 6.32 -20.60 -0.47
CA MET A 112 7.23 -20.14 -1.52
C MET A 112 8.15 -19.01 -1.06
N LEU A 113 9.42 -19.05 -1.49
CA LEU A 113 10.46 -18.07 -1.21
C LEU A 113 11.16 -17.58 -2.49
N PRO A 114 11.64 -16.31 -2.54
CA PRO A 114 11.51 -15.27 -1.53
C PRO A 114 10.08 -14.73 -1.44
N LEU A 115 9.72 -14.15 -0.28
CA LEU A 115 8.38 -13.65 0.01
C LEU A 115 8.38 -12.11 0.08
N SER A 116 7.40 -11.48 -0.57
CA SER A 116 7.13 -10.05 -0.45
C SER A 116 5.71 -9.84 0.08
N ILE A 117 5.55 -8.99 1.09
CA ILE A 117 4.23 -8.65 1.62
C ILE A 117 3.95 -7.17 1.35
N THR A 118 2.97 -6.92 0.50
CA THR A 118 2.50 -5.56 0.24
C THR A 118 1.29 -5.29 1.10
N THR A 119 1.28 -4.18 1.83
CA THR A 119 0.12 -3.74 2.61
C THR A 119 -0.53 -2.53 1.94
N ARG A 120 -1.84 -2.59 1.71
CA ARG A 120 -2.60 -1.48 1.14
C ARG A 120 -3.40 -0.75 2.21
N HIS A 121 -3.36 0.57 2.14
CA HIS A 121 -4.05 1.47 3.03
C HIS A 121 -4.82 2.51 2.23
N GLN A 122 -5.87 3.05 2.83
CA GLN A 122 -6.59 4.19 2.31
C GLN A 122 -6.34 5.38 3.25
N CYS A 123 -5.45 6.28 2.84
CA CYS A 123 -5.15 7.52 3.57
C CYS A 123 -6.06 8.67 3.14
N HIS A 124 -6.54 8.64 1.90
CA HIS A 124 -7.39 9.66 1.31
C HIS A 124 -8.61 9.02 0.63
N GLN A 125 -9.67 9.80 0.42
CA GLN A 125 -10.88 9.30 -0.25
C GLN A 125 -10.65 9.00 -1.74
N PHE A 126 -9.70 9.69 -2.37
CA PHE A 126 -9.53 9.67 -3.83
C PHE A 126 -8.44 8.72 -4.33
N TRP A 127 -7.53 8.24 -3.46
CA TRP A 127 -6.53 7.23 -3.83
C TRP A 127 -6.11 6.36 -2.65
N GLN A 128 -5.55 5.20 -2.97
CA GLN A 128 -5.00 4.24 -2.01
C GLN A 128 -3.47 4.36 -1.98
N THR A 129 -2.91 4.19 -0.79
CA THR A 129 -1.48 4.18 -0.54
C THR A 129 -1.04 2.75 -0.22
N SER A 130 -0.07 2.24 -0.95
CA SER A 130 0.48 0.88 -0.83
C SER A 130 1.91 1.01 -0.35
N THR A 131 2.25 0.23 0.67
CA THR A 131 3.61 0.10 1.18
C THR A 131 4.06 -1.33 0.94
N LYS A 132 5.10 -1.49 0.13
CA LYS A 132 5.72 -2.77 -0.13
C LYS A 132 6.79 -3.01 0.91
N ASN A 133 6.58 -3.99 1.77
CA ASN A 133 7.58 -4.41 2.73
C ASN A 133 8.21 -5.71 2.22
N LEU A 134 9.50 -5.65 1.95
CA LEU A 134 10.27 -6.85 1.71
C LEU A 134 10.43 -7.54 3.06
N VAL A 135 9.93 -8.77 3.13
CA VAL A 135 10.18 -9.63 4.26
C VAL A 135 11.39 -10.46 3.89
N ASP A 136 12.57 -9.95 4.23
CA ASP A 136 13.81 -10.69 4.05
C ASP A 136 13.82 -11.82 5.06
N TYR A 137 13.38 -12.99 4.60
CA TYR A 137 13.42 -14.23 5.35
C TYR A 137 14.86 -14.75 5.34
N GLN A 138 15.47 -14.84 6.52
CA GLN A 138 16.68 -15.65 6.74
C GLN A 138 16.27 -16.91 7.51
N PRO A 139 16.51 -18.12 6.94
CA PRO A 139 16.19 -19.38 7.61
C PRO A 139 16.98 -19.60 8.89
#